data_AF-A0A1M6UTG3-F1
#
_entry.id   AF-A0A1M6UTG3-F1
#
_cell.length_a   1.000
_cell.length_b   1.000
_cell.length_c   1.000
_cell.angle_alpha   90.00
_cell.angle_beta   90.00
_cell.angle_gamma   90.00
#
_symmetry.space_group_name_H-M   'P 1'
#
loop_
_entity.id
_entity.type
_entity.pdbx_description
1 polymer ?
#
loop_
_entity_poly.entity_id
_entity_poly.type
_entity_poly.pdbx_seq_one_letter_code
_entity_poly.pdbx_strand_id
1 'polypeptide(L)' 'MRIVISPAQKMNTDTDSFPCRNLPEFLEETQELLSYMMTWDYEQAKSIWK' A
#
# COMPACT_ATOMS: atom_id res chain seq x y z
N MET A 1 23.43 -0.71 -9.48
CA MET A 1 22.58 -1.93 -9.51
C MET A 1 21.17 -1.54 -9.09
N ARG A 2 20.13 -1.97 -9.81
CA ARG A 2 18.72 -1.76 -9.44
C ARG A 2 18.09 -3.13 -9.19
N ILE A 3 17.63 -3.37 -7.96
CA ILE A 3 16.89 -4.58 -7.59
C ILE A 3 15.44 -4.14 -7.38
N VAL A 4 14.51 -4.81 -8.05
CA VAL A 4 13.07 -4.59 -7.88
C VAL A 4 12.50 -5.86 -7.29
N ILE A 5 11.87 -5.74 -6.12
CA ILE A 5 11.20 -6.84 -5.43
C ILE A 5 9.69 -6.62 -5.48
N SER A 6 8.94 -7.71 -5.64
CA SER A 6 7.48 -7.66 -5.52
C SER A 6 7.08 -7.35 -4.07
N PRO A 7 5.96 -6.62 -3.87
CA PRO A 7 5.44 -6.34 -2.53
C PRO A 7 4.91 -7.60 -1.84
N ALA A 8 4.77 -7.53 -0.52
CA ALA A 8 4.14 -8.57 0.29
C ALA A 8 2.65 -8.27 0.52
N GLN A 9 1.81 -9.30 0.55
CA GLN A 9 0.39 -9.15 0.87
C GLN A 9 0.16 -8.91 2.37
N LYS A 10 0.92 -9.59 3.22
CA LYS A 10 0.84 -9.44 4.67
C LYS A 10 1.81 -8.36 5.13
N MET A 11 1.26 -7.29 5.70
CA MET A 11 2.02 -6.24 6.36
C MET A 11 2.11 -6.54 7.86
N ASN A 12 3.30 -6.42 8.44
CA ASN A 12 3.50 -6.46 9.89
C ASN A 12 3.94 -5.06 10.35
N THR A 13 3.35 -4.55 11.43
CA THR A 13 3.81 -3.31 12.05
C THR A 13 5.07 -3.62 12.85
N ASP A 14 6.19 -3.01 12.47
CA ASP A 14 7.47 -3.15 13.16
C ASP A 14 7.84 -1.80 13.79
N THR A 15 7.98 -1.79 15.11
CA THR A 15 8.34 -0.62 15.91
C THR A 15 9.77 -0.65 16.44
N ASP A 16 10.46 -1.78 16.31
CA ASP A 16 11.80 -2.01 16.88
C ASP A 16 12.91 -1.88 15.83
N SER A 17 12.53 -1.78 14.55
CA SER A 17 13.42 -1.55 13.41
C SER A 17 13.80 -0.09 13.19
N PHE A 18 14.63 0.13 12.15
CA PHE A 18 15.07 1.45 11.71
C PHE A 18 13.90 2.41 11.40
N PRO A 19 14.04 3.71 11.71
CA PRO A 19 13.03 4.69 11.39
C PRO A 19 12.87 4.86 9.87
N CYS A 20 11.64 5.14 9.45
CA CYS A 20 11.35 5.58 8.09
C CYS A 20 12.17 6.84 7.78
N ARG A 21 12.91 6.80 6.66
CA ARG A 21 13.82 7.91 6.31
C ARG A 21 13.11 9.07 5.64
N ASN A 22 12.11 8.78 4.80
CA ASN A 22 11.34 9.75 4.04
C ASN A 22 9.94 9.20 3.78
N LEU A 23 9.04 10.08 3.33
CA LEU A 23 7.74 9.67 2.80
C LEU A 23 7.88 9.08 1.39
N PRO A 24 6.93 8.24 0.95
CA PRO A 24 6.86 7.80 -0.43
C PRO A 24 6.70 8.98 -1.40
N GLU A 25 7.36 8.89 -2.56
CA GLU A 25 7.36 9.95 -3.57
C GLU A 25 5.99 10.16 -4.22
N PHE A 26 5.21 9.09 -4.37
CA PHE A 26 3.90 9.09 -5.06
C PHE A 26 2.72 9.11 -4.08
N LEU A 27 2.84 9.87 -2.99
CA LEU A 27 1.81 9.91 -1.94
C LEU A 27 0.51 10.56 -2.43
N GLU A 28 0.61 11.58 -3.29
CA GLU A 28 -0.54 12.29 -3.86
C GLU A 28 -1.36 11.36 -4.76
N GLU A 29 -0.72 10.62 -5.66
CA GLU A 29 -1.38 9.66 -6.54
C GLU A 29 -1.96 8.47 -5.76
N THR A 30 -1.28 8.06 -4.68
CA THR A 30 -1.81 7.02 -3.77
C THR A 30 -3.13 7.46 -3.13
N GLN A 31 -3.29 8.76 -2.86
CA GLN A 31 -4.52 9.30 -2.28
C GLN A 31 -5.72 9.21 -3.24
N GLU A 32 -5.50 9.33 -4.54
CA GLU A 32 -6.55 9.14 -5.55
C GLU A 32 -7.05 7.69 -5.55
N LEU A 33 -6.12 6.73 -5.51
CA LEU A 33 -6.44 5.30 -5.42
C LEU A 33 -7.22 4.98 -4.13
N LEU A 34 -6.77 5.53 -2.99
CA LEU A 34 -7.47 5.36 -1.72
C LEU A 34 -8.89 5.93 -1.79
N SER A 35 -9.06 7.13 -2.36
CA SER A 35 -10.36 7.79 -2.50
C SER A 35 -11.32 6.96 -3.35
N TYR A 36 -10.82 6.35 -4.42
CA TYR A 36 -11.59 5.43 -5.25
C TYR A 36 -11.96 4.14 -4.50
N MET A 37 -11.00 3.52 -3.80
CA MET A 37 -11.25 2.30 -3.01
C MET A 37 -12.26 2.52 -1.87
N MET A 38 -12.29 3.72 -1.28
CA MET A 38 -13.27 4.07 -0.23
C MET A 38 -14.72 4.10 -0.73
N THR A 39 -14.95 4.10 -2.05
CA THR A 39 -16.32 4.03 -2.62
C THR A 39 -16.87 2.61 -2.69
N TRP A 40 -16.05 1.59 -2.43
CA TRP A 40 -16.44 0.19 -2.58
C TRP A 40 -17.08 -0.39 -1.34
N ASP A 41 -18.02 -1.31 -1.56
CA ASP A 41 -18.41 -2.26 -0.53
C ASP A 41 -17.39 -3.41 -0.40
N TYR A 42 -17.60 -4.24 0.62
CA TYR A 42 -16.70 -5.36 0.89
C TYR A 42 -16.61 -6.38 -0.26
N GLU A 43 -17.73 -6.67 -0.94
CA GLU A 43 -17.73 -7.68 -2.01
C GLU A 43 -17.03 -7.16 -3.26
N GLN A 44 -17.23 -5.88 -3.60
CA GLN A 44 -16.50 -5.19 -4.65
C GLN A 44 -14.99 -5.21 -4.38
N ALA A 45 -14.57 -4.82 -3.17
CA ALA A 45 -13.17 -4.89 -2.79
C ALA A 45 -12.65 -6.33 -2.90
N LYS A 46 -13.31 -7.30 -2.26
CA LYS A 46 -12.89 -8.70 -2.27
C LYS A 46 -12.74 -9.30 -3.68
N SER A 47 -13.54 -8.85 -4.64
CA SER A 47 -13.46 -9.36 -6.02
C SER A 47 -12.12 -9.08 -6.70
N ILE A 48 -11.40 -8.03 -6.28
CA ILE A 48 -10.12 -7.58 -6.85
C ILE A 48 -8.93 -8.32 -6.21
N TRP A 49 -9.05 -8.69 -4.94
CA TRP A 49 -8.00 -9.40 -4.18
C TRP A 49 -8.30 -10.90 -4.03
N LYS A 50 -8.43 -11.62 -5.15
CA LYS A 50 -8.50 -13.08 -5.18
C LYS A 50 -7.16 -13.76 -4.94
#